data_AF-A0A9X1XUM3-F1
#
_entry.id   AF-A0A9X1XUM3-F1
#
_cell.length_a   1.000
_cell.length_b   1.000
_cell.length_c   1.000
_cell.angle_alpha   90.00
_cell.angle_beta   90.00
_cell.angle_gamma   90.00
#
_symmetry.space_group_name_H-M   'P 1'
#
loop_
_entity.id
_entity.type
_entity.pdbx_description
1 polymer ?
#
loop_
_entity_poly.entity_id
_entity_poly.type
_entity_poly.pdbx_seq_one_letter_code
_entity_poly.pdbx_strand_id
1 'polypeptide(L)'
;MKEQHTVYEQYRKEVYRIAWRVQYRARVVRKRECSFNGVEPAVTCFTSSSDNKIVVRQLINALPSTTGKTIISKIYLQDKTEGEVARELNMSQQGVNKWKRKMIKELSRMMMSS
;
A
#
# COMPACT_ATOMS: atom_id res chain seq x y z
N MET A 1 27.39 -37.06 9.39
CA MET A 1 26.80 -38.04 8.46
C MET A 1 26.31 -37.27 7.24
N LYS A 2 26.73 -37.63 6.02
CA LYS A 2 26.27 -36.96 4.79
C LYS A 2 24.94 -37.60 4.39
N GLU A 3 23.85 -36.85 4.49
CA GLU A 3 22.53 -37.27 4.00
C GLU A 3 22.64 -37.57 2.50
N GLN A 4 22.57 -38.84 2.13
CA GLN A 4 22.38 -39.26 0.75
C GLN A 4 20.94 -38.92 0.36
N HIS A 5 20.70 -37.67 -0.04
CA HIS A 5 19.43 -37.30 -0.65
C HIS A 5 19.25 -38.11 -1.93
N THR A 6 18.30 -39.03 -1.93
CA THR A 6 17.87 -39.77 -3.10
C THR A 6 17.52 -38.79 -4.21
N VAL A 7 17.82 -39.14 -5.45
CA VAL A 7 17.52 -38.34 -6.66
C VAL A 7 16.06 -37.83 -6.65
N TYR A 8 15.14 -38.64 -6.14
CA TYR A 8 13.74 -38.27 -5.89
C TYR A 8 13.56 -37.03 -5.01
N GLU A 9 14.26 -36.93 -3.89
CA GLU A 9 14.15 -35.80 -2.95
C GLU A 9 14.72 -34.51 -3.55
N GLN A 10 15.72 -34.61 -4.44
CA GLN A 10 16.25 -33.47 -5.17
C GLN A 10 15.20 -32.92 -6.14
N TYR A 11 14.58 -33.78 -6.94
CA TYR A 11 13.51 -33.37 -7.85
C TYR A 11 12.29 -32.83 -7.12
N ARG A 12 11.89 -33.46 -6.00
CA ARG A 12 10.80 -32.98 -5.16
C ARG A 12 11.06 -31.55 -4.67
N LYS A 13 12.25 -31.27 -4.14
CA LYS A 13 12.61 -29.91 -3.68
C LYS A 13 12.51 -28.88 -4.81
N GLU A 14 12.96 -29.21 -6.01
CA GLU A 14 12.91 -28.30 -7.15
C GLU A 14 11.48 -28.07 -7.66
N VAL A 15 10.64 -29.10 -7.71
CA VAL A 15 9.21 -28.95 -8.04
C VAL A 15 8.51 -28.04 -7.04
N TYR A 16 8.75 -28.22 -5.73
CA TYR A 16 8.18 -27.35 -4.70
C TYR A 16 8.67 -25.90 -4.84
N ARG A 17 9.94 -25.68 -5.17
CA ARG A 17 10.49 -24.34 -5.43
C ARG A 17 9.82 -23.67 -6.62
N ILE A 18 9.61 -24.40 -7.71
CA ILE A 18 8.92 -23.89 -8.90
C ILE A 18 7.48 -23.54 -8.55
N ALA A 19 6.74 -24.44 -7.90
CA ALA A 19 5.37 -24.21 -7.48
C ALA A 19 5.25 -22.96 -6.58
N TRP A 20 6.16 -22.82 -5.61
CA TRP A 20 6.21 -21.64 -4.74
C TRP A 20 6.45 -20.34 -5.51
N ARG A 21 7.38 -20.33 -6.47
CA ARG A 21 7.65 -19.15 -7.31
C ARG A 21 6.43 -18.77 -8.14
N VAL A 22 5.72 -19.74 -8.71
CA VAL A 22 4.48 -19.52 -9.47
C VAL A 22 3.40 -18.92 -8.58
N GLN A 23 3.14 -19.51 -7.41
CA GLN A 23 2.15 -19.01 -6.47
C GLN A 23 2.49 -17.61 -5.94
N TYR A 24 3.76 -17.38 -5.60
CA TYR A 24 4.21 -16.08 -5.13
C TYR A 24 4.06 -15.00 -6.21
N ARG A 25 4.45 -15.31 -7.46
CA ARG A 25 4.27 -14.39 -8.59
C ARG A 25 2.79 -14.09 -8.80
N ALA A 26 1.91 -15.09 -8.81
CA ALA A 26 0.47 -14.90 -8.93
C ALA A 26 -0.10 -14.03 -7.80
N ARG A 27 0.36 -14.23 -6.55
CA ARG A 27 -0.01 -13.39 -5.40
C ARG A 27 0.46 -11.96 -5.54
N VAL A 28 1.69 -11.73 -6.03
CA VAL A 28 2.23 -10.38 -6.25
C VAL A 28 1.48 -9.68 -7.37
N VAL A 29 1.22 -10.38 -8.48
CA VAL A 29 0.44 -9.88 -9.63
C VAL A 29 -0.97 -9.52 -9.18
N ARG A 30 -1.70 -10.43 -8.52
CA ARG A 30 -3.05 -10.16 -7.96
C ARG A 30 -3.08 -8.97 -7.00
N LYS A 31 -1.99 -8.71 -6.27
CA LYS A 31 -1.93 -7.56 -5.35
C LYS A 31 -1.67 -6.24 -6.09
N ARG A 32 -1.01 -6.30 -7.25
CA ARG A 32 -0.66 -5.13 -8.09
C ARG A 32 -1.77 -4.81 -9.09
N GLU A 33 -2.44 -5.84 -9.61
CA GLU A 33 -3.70 -5.71 -10.30
C GLU A 33 -4.72 -5.28 -9.25
N CYS A 34 -5.12 -4.00 -9.27
CA CYS A 34 -6.34 -3.58 -8.58
C CYS A 34 -7.42 -4.58 -8.99
N SER A 35 -8.16 -5.14 -8.02
CA SER A 35 -9.40 -5.85 -8.32
C SER A 35 -10.21 -4.91 -9.21
N PHE A 36 -10.25 -5.22 -10.51
CA PHE A 36 -10.95 -4.41 -11.48
C PHE A 36 -12.42 -4.65 -11.21
N ASN A 37 -12.97 -3.95 -10.22
CA ASN A 37 -14.36 -4.06 -9.81
C ASN A 37 -15.30 -3.36 -10.81
N GLY A 38 -14.88 -3.15 -12.06
CA GLY A 38 -15.67 -2.48 -13.09
C GLY A 38 -16.07 -1.05 -12.76
N VAL A 39 -15.52 -0.44 -11.71
CA VAL A 39 -15.76 0.96 -11.39
C VAL A 39 -14.82 1.78 -12.28
N GLU A 40 -15.31 2.17 -13.45
CA GLU A 40 -14.69 3.28 -14.16
C GLU A 40 -14.69 4.49 -13.22
N PRO A 41 -13.56 5.22 -13.08
CA PRO A 41 -13.57 6.49 -12.39
C PRO A 41 -14.55 7.39 -13.16
N ALA A 42 -15.69 7.69 -12.54
CA ALA A 42 -16.67 8.59 -13.11
C ALA A 42 -15.97 9.88 -13.54
N VAL A 43 -16.30 10.39 -14.72
CA VAL A 43 -15.83 11.71 -15.18
C VAL A 43 -16.31 12.72 -14.13
N THR A 44 -15.38 13.19 -13.29
CA THR A 44 -15.71 14.09 -12.19
C THR A 44 -15.89 15.50 -12.75
N CYS A 45 -17.05 16.11 -12.49
CA CYS A 45 -17.24 17.54 -12.72
C CYS A 45 -16.27 18.35 -11.83
N PHE A 46 -15.82 19.53 -12.28
CA PHE A 46 -14.91 20.40 -11.53
C PHE A 46 -15.37 20.66 -10.08
N THR A 47 -16.68 20.81 -9.87
CA THR A 47 -17.30 20.96 -8.55
C THR A 47 -17.05 19.72 -7.68
N SER A 48 -17.33 18.52 -8.19
CA SER A 48 -17.07 17.26 -7.48
C SER A 48 -15.59 17.05 -7.15
N SER A 49 -14.65 17.47 -8.02
CA SER A 49 -13.22 17.43 -7.71
C SER A 49 -12.84 18.39 -6.57
N SER A 50 -13.48 19.55 -6.52
CA SER A 50 -13.23 20.57 -5.48
C SER A 50 -13.80 20.13 -4.13
N ASP A 51 -15.02 19.59 -4.13
CA ASP A 51 -15.67 19.05 -2.94
C ASP A 51 -14.88 17.85 -2.38
N ASN A 52 -14.40 16.96 -3.26
CA ASN A 52 -13.54 15.85 -2.87
C ASN A 52 -12.26 16.32 -2.17
N LYS A 53 -11.64 17.42 -2.63
CA LYS A 53 -10.45 17.97 -1.97
C LYS A 53 -10.75 18.48 -0.55
N ILE A 54 -11.93 19.08 -0.33
CA ILE A 54 -12.38 19.52 0.98
C ILE A 54 -12.60 18.32 1.91
N VAL A 55 -13.35 17.32 1.44
CA VAL A 55 -13.64 16.08 2.18
C VAL A 55 -12.35 15.35 2.55
N VAL A 56 -11.42 15.18 1.60
CA VAL A 56 -10.12 14.55 1.85
C VAL A 56 -9.33 15.30 2.92
N ARG A 57 -9.33 16.64 2.88
CA ARG A 57 -8.61 17.44 3.89
C ARG A 57 -9.25 17.31 5.28
N GLN A 58 -10.58 17.27 5.38
CA GLN A 58 -11.29 17.01 6.63
C GLN A 58 -10.97 15.63 7.20
N LEU A 59 -10.98 14.60 6.35
CA LEU A 59 -10.69 13.22 6.74
C LEU A 59 -9.25 13.07 7.25
N ILE A 60 -8.29 13.69 6.57
CA ILE A 60 -6.89 13.73 7.04
C ILE A 60 -6.80 14.47 8.38
N ASN A 61 -7.49 15.60 8.54
CA ASN A 61 -7.49 16.35 9.79
C ASN A 61 -8.13 15.58 10.95
N ALA A 62 -9.04 14.64 10.68
CA ALA A 62 -9.68 13.78 11.69
C ALA A 62 -8.78 12.64 12.19
N LEU A 63 -7.63 12.38 11.55
CA LEU A 63 -6.70 11.33 12.02
C LEU A 63 -6.27 11.58 13.48
N PRO A 64 -6.00 10.54 14.29
CA PRO A 64 -5.57 10.74 15.67
C PRO A 64 -4.08 11.11 15.78
N SER A 65 -3.25 10.72 14.81
CA SER A 65 -1.79 10.91 14.88
C SER A 65 -1.33 12.16 14.15
N THR A 66 -0.67 13.08 14.86
CA THR A 66 -0.04 14.27 14.26
C THR A 66 1.04 13.91 13.23
N THR A 67 1.92 12.97 13.56
CA THR A 67 2.94 12.46 12.61
C THR A 67 2.29 11.84 11.37
N GLY A 68 1.25 11.03 11.56
CA GLY A 68 0.51 10.40 10.47
C GLY A 68 -0.17 11.41 9.55
N LYS A 69 -0.80 12.46 10.12
CA LYS A 69 -1.37 13.60 9.38
C LYS A 69 -0.32 14.25 8.51
N THR A 70 0.82 14.61 9.09
CA THR A 70 1.89 15.30 8.37
C THR A 70 2.40 14.47 7.20
N ILE A 71 2.62 13.17 7.40
CA ILE A 71 3.08 12.26 6.34
C ILE A 71 2.05 12.17 5.21
N ILE A 72 0.78 11.93 5.53
CA ILE A 72 -0.27 11.78 4.51
C ILE A 72 -0.52 13.10 3.76
N SER A 73 -0.57 14.23 4.47
CA SER A 73 -0.71 15.55 3.85
C SER A 73 0.43 15.87 2.90
N LYS A 74 1.68 15.58 3.28
CA LYS A 74 2.84 15.82 2.40
C LYS A 74 2.78 14.96 1.14
N ILE A 75 2.36 13.69 1.26
CA ILE A 75 2.31 12.77 0.12
C ILE A 75 1.15 13.10 -0.83
N TYR A 76 -0.05 13.38 -0.30
CA TYR A 76 -1.27 13.47 -1.11
C TYR A 76 -1.82 14.88 -1.34
N LEU A 77 -1.39 15.87 -0.56
CA LEU A 77 -1.80 17.28 -0.75
C LEU A 77 -0.67 18.18 -1.26
N GLN A 78 0.58 17.72 -1.17
CA GLN A 78 1.78 18.47 -1.59
C GLN A 78 2.61 17.71 -2.63
N ASP A 79 2.10 16.58 -3.14
CA ASP A 79 2.71 15.75 -4.17
C ASP A 79 4.18 15.33 -3.90
N LYS A 80 4.54 15.17 -2.62
CA LYS A 80 5.89 14.74 -2.23
C LYS A 80 6.04 13.23 -2.29
N THR A 81 7.20 12.79 -2.76
CA THR A 81 7.59 11.38 -2.70
C THR A 81 7.89 10.95 -1.27
N GLU A 82 7.79 9.65 -1.00
CA GLU A 82 8.14 9.09 0.32
C GLU A 82 9.59 9.38 0.72
N GLY A 83 10.50 9.48 -0.26
CA GLY A 83 11.90 9.81 -0.05
C GLY A 83 12.12 11.27 0.34
N GLU A 84 11.37 12.21 -0.25
CA GLU A 84 11.38 13.62 0.16
C GLU A 84 10.83 13.79 1.57
N VAL A 85 9.70 13.15 1.86
CA VAL A 85 9.08 13.19 3.20
C VAL A 85 10.01 12.56 4.25
N ALA A 86 10.70 11.47 3.91
CA ALA A 86 11.68 10.83 4.77
C ALA A 86 12.82 11.78 5.14
N ARG A 87 13.38 12.50 4.15
CA ARG A 87 14.41 13.52 4.38
C ARG A 87 13.90 14.66 5.25
N GLU A 88 12.70 15.19 4.96
CA GLU A 88 12.12 16.31 5.72
C GLU A 88 11.77 15.98 7.16
N LEU A 89 11.45 14.72 7.46
CA LEU A 89 11.07 14.27 8.80
C LEU A 89 12.20 13.57 9.55
N ASN A 90 13.40 13.48 8.98
CA ASN A 90 14.52 12.68 9.52
C ASN A 90 14.10 11.24 9.84
N MET A 91 13.38 10.61 8.93
CA MET A 91 12.89 9.23 9.04
C MET A 91 13.44 8.37 7.90
N SER A 92 13.45 7.05 8.08
CA SER A 92 13.70 6.16 6.94
C SER A 92 12.50 6.14 5.99
N GLN A 93 12.73 5.96 4.69
CA GLN A 93 11.66 5.79 3.70
C GLN A 93 10.74 4.61 4.07
N GLN A 94 11.29 3.55 4.67
CA GLN A 94 10.51 2.43 5.20
C GLN A 94 9.58 2.85 6.35
N GLY A 95 10.05 3.73 7.25
CA GLY A 95 9.25 4.31 8.31
C GLY A 95 8.09 5.15 7.76
N VAL A 96 8.37 5.99 6.76
CA VAL A 96 7.33 6.77 6.05
C VAL A 96 6.30 5.83 5.39
N ASN A 97 6.73 4.79 4.69
CA ASN A 97 5.82 3.82 4.06
C ASN A 97 4.97 3.06 5.10
N LYS A 98 5.54 2.71 6.26
CA LYS A 98 4.80 2.10 7.37
C LYS A 98 3.70 3.03 7.89
N TRP A 99 4.01 4.31 8.09
CA TRP A 99 3.03 5.32 8.48
C TRP A 99 1.97 5.54 7.41
N LYS A 100 2.36 5.69 6.14
CA LYS A 100 1.44 5.83 5.00
C LYS A 100 0.41 4.71 5.00
N ARG A 101 0.87 3.45 5.06
CA ARG A 101 -0.01 2.26 5.11
C ARG A 101 -0.91 2.25 6.35
N LYS A 102 -0.38 2.63 7.51
CA LYS A 102 -1.17 2.69 8.76
C LYS A 102 -2.29 3.73 8.65
N MET A 103 -1.99 4.91 8.12
CA MET A 103 -2.98 5.98 7.98
C MET A 103 -4.02 5.69 6.90
N ILE A 104 -3.65 5.09 5.77
CA ILE A 104 -4.65 4.68 4.76
C ILE A 104 -5.65 3.67 5.34
N LYS A 105 -5.17 2.71 6.14
CA LYS A 105 -6.08 1.77 6.84
C LYS A 105 -7.01 2.49 7.82
N GLU A 106 -6.49 3.48 8.53
CA GLU A 106 -7.26 4.28 9.47
C GLU A 106 -8.36 5.09 8.77
N LEU A 107 -8.01 5.78 7.67
CA LEU A 107 -8.96 6.51 6.83
C LEU A 107 -10.04 5.57 6.28
N SER A 108 -9.65 4.39 5.78
CA SER A 108 -10.59 3.37 5.31
C SER A 108 -11.53 2.91 6.42
N ARG A 109 -11.03 2.72 7.64
CA ARG A 109 -11.88 2.36 8.80
C ARG A 109 -12.87 3.47 9.12
N MET A 110 -12.42 4.72 9.15
CA MET A 110 -13.27 5.89 9.40
C MET A 110 -14.42 5.96 8.39
N MET A 111 -14.12 5.76 7.10
CA MET A 111 -15.11 5.78 6.02
C MET A 111 -16.10 4.61 6.05
N MET A 112 -15.73 3.46 6.63
CA MET A 112 -16.64 2.32 6.79
C MET A 112 -17.50 2.40 8.06
N SER A 113 -17.11 3.24 9.02
CA SER A 113 -17.81 3.44 10.29
C SER A 113 -18.75 4.66 10.29
N SER A 114 -18.74 5.44 9.21
CA SER A 114 -19.67 6.56 8.96
C SER A 114 -20.76 6.12 7.99
#